data_AF-A0AAJ2UFR4-F1
#
_entry.id   AF-A0AAJ2UFR4-F1
#
_cell.length_a   1.000
_cell.length_b   1.000
_cell.length_c   1.000
_cell.angle_alpha   90.00
_cell.angle_beta   90.00
_cell.angle_gamma   90.00
#
_symmetry.space_group_name_H-M   'P 1'
#
loop_
_entity.id
_entity.type
_entity.pdbx_description
1 polymer ?
#
loop_
_entity_poly.entity_id
_entity_poly.type
_entity_poly.pdbx_seq_one_letter_code
_entity_poly.pdbx_strand_id
1 'polypeptide(L)'
;MVATVGLMQEGFNGAENFAHSYGDLENLFKILIIGGGSILGLTSVFIARWFFIRIFKKDLHLDHKQHDHSDHIVNFSDIDSPKSAWLAILLLLSHRTIDGFILGSVIARVTAGEEVNWYLIGTFVAHMLIEILIIHYRQVQYGQSIKKSVIYNLITTLILIPIIVIGAFLNRFFIQTGWLIPFFNVSGGAILSFVVIIELVPEFIHLRNNSSKQWHISLILFAAGIVFALILLTLHQH
;
A
#
# COMPACT_ATOMS: atom_id res chain seq x y z
N MET A 1 6.05 4.14 3.62
CA MET A 1 6.55 5.46 3.19
C MET A 1 7.71 5.40 2.20
N VAL A 2 8.72 4.53 2.38
CA VAL A 2 9.81 4.37 1.39
C VAL A 2 9.27 4.07 -0.02
N ALA A 3 8.43 3.04 -0.14
CA ALA A 3 7.81 2.65 -1.41
C ALA A 3 6.95 3.78 -2.01
N THR A 4 6.18 4.49 -1.19
CA THR A 4 5.35 5.63 -1.62
C THR A 4 6.18 6.71 -2.31
N VAL A 5 7.25 7.17 -1.65
CA VAL A 5 8.09 8.25 -2.18
C VAL A 5 8.86 7.78 -3.40
N GLY A 6 9.39 6.55 -3.39
CA GLY A 6 10.08 5.97 -4.54
C GLY A 6 9.18 5.86 -5.78
N LEU A 7 7.96 5.34 -5.63
CA LEU A 7 7.00 5.24 -6.74
C LEU A 7 6.56 6.61 -7.26
N MET A 8 6.31 7.56 -6.37
CA MET A 8 5.98 8.92 -6.80
C MET A 8 7.15 9.51 -7.58
N GLN A 9 8.38 9.40 -7.08
CA GLN A 9 9.55 9.93 -7.77
C GLN A 9 9.77 9.28 -9.15
N GLU A 10 9.75 7.95 -9.24
CA GLU A 10 9.85 7.22 -10.51
C GLU A 10 8.72 7.58 -11.47
N GLY A 11 7.51 7.77 -10.91
CA GLY A 11 6.35 8.24 -11.65
C GLY A 11 6.54 9.63 -12.26
N PHE A 12 7.05 10.59 -11.49
CA PHE A 12 7.34 11.95 -11.95
C PHE A 12 8.47 11.96 -12.99
N ASN A 13 9.59 11.29 -12.71
CA ASN A 13 10.72 11.20 -13.63
C ASN A 13 10.34 10.54 -14.96
N GLY A 14 9.60 9.43 -14.90
CA GLY A 14 9.13 8.75 -16.11
C GLY A 14 8.13 9.58 -16.91
N ALA A 15 7.22 10.28 -16.23
CA ALA A 15 6.28 11.18 -16.89
C ALA A 15 7.00 12.36 -17.55
N GLU A 16 8.05 12.89 -16.92
CA GLU A 16 8.89 13.93 -17.48
C GLU A 16 9.64 13.47 -18.72
N ASN A 17 10.32 12.33 -18.65
CA ASN A 17 11.04 11.76 -19.80
C ASN A 17 10.10 11.51 -20.99
N PHE A 18 8.89 11.03 -20.74
CA PHE A 18 7.89 10.84 -21.78
C PHE A 18 7.39 12.18 -22.34
N ALA A 19 7.04 13.13 -21.47
CA ALA A 19 6.41 14.38 -21.85
C ALA A 19 7.37 15.35 -22.57
N HIS A 20 8.68 15.30 -22.28
CA HIS A 20 9.71 16.11 -22.96
C HIS A 20 9.70 15.92 -24.48
N SER A 21 9.27 14.75 -24.96
CA SER A 21 9.16 14.45 -26.39
C SER A 21 8.05 15.24 -27.11
N TYR A 22 7.19 15.96 -26.37
CA TYR A 22 5.99 16.63 -26.89
C TYR A 22 6.00 18.16 -26.78
N GLY A 23 7.14 18.77 -26.44
CA GLY A 23 7.35 20.23 -26.48
C GLY A 23 6.23 21.02 -25.80
N ASP A 24 5.41 21.71 -26.60
CA ASP A 24 4.32 22.57 -26.11
C ASP A 24 3.24 21.84 -25.28
N LEU A 25 3.10 20.52 -25.45
CA LEU A 25 2.13 19.70 -24.70
C LEU A 25 2.75 19.02 -23.47
N GLU A 26 4.02 19.26 -23.16
CA GLU A 26 4.74 18.60 -22.07
C GLU A 26 3.97 18.68 -20.74
N ASN A 27 3.57 19.89 -20.34
CA ASN A 27 2.85 20.10 -19.08
C ASN A 27 1.47 19.41 -19.07
N LEU A 28 0.77 19.37 -20.21
CA LEU A 28 -0.50 18.67 -20.32
C LEU A 28 -0.32 17.17 -20.11
N PHE A 29 0.68 16.56 -20.75
CA PHE A 29 0.96 15.13 -20.58
C PHE A 29 1.43 14.80 -19.15
N LYS A 30 2.27 15.63 -18.54
CA LYS A 30 2.65 15.47 -17.12
C LYS A 30 1.41 15.48 -16.22
N ILE A 31 0.51 16.45 -16.37
CA ILE A 31 -0.72 16.55 -15.59
C ILE A 31 -1.63 15.35 -15.82
N LEU A 32 -1.79 14.90 -17.07
CA LEU A 32 -2.65 13.75 -17.38
C LEU A 32 -2.08 12.44 -16.80
N ILE A 33 -0.78 12.22 -16.90
CA ILE A 33 -0.14 11.01 -16.39
C ILE A 33 -0.15 11.00 -14.86
N ILE A 34 0.33 12.07 -14.23
CA ILE A 34 0.48 12.16 -12.77
C ILE A 34 -0.89 12.33 -12.10
N GLY A 35 -1.66 13.32 -12.55
CA GLY A 35 -2.99 13.61 -12.01
C GLY A 35 -3.98 12.48 -12.30
N GLY A 36 -4.01 12.00 -13.55
CA GLY A 36 -4.86 10.87 -13.93
C GLY A 36 -4.49 9.59 -13.20
N GLY A 37 -3.19 9.29 -13.07
CA GLY A 37 -2.68 8.14 -12.31
C GLY A 37 -3.10 8.21 -10.85
N SER A 38 -2.93 9.37 -10.21
CA SER A 38 -3.32 9.59 -8.81
C SER A 38 -4.83 9.40 -8.58
N ILE A 39 -5.66 10.01 -9.44
CA ILE A 39 -7.12 9.91 -9.36
C ILE A 39 -7.56 8.46 -9.57
N LEU A 40 -7.03 7.77 -10.58
CA LEU A 40 -7.37 6.38 -10.85
C LEU A 40 -6.95 5.47 -9.70
N GLY A 41 -5.75 5.68 -9.15
CA GLY A 41 -5.26 4.96 -7.97
C GLY A 41 -6.21 5.10 -6.79
N LEU A 42 -6.51 6.32 -6.36
CA LEU A 42 -7.41 6.56 -5.23
C LEU A 42 -8.82 6.01 -5.49
N THR A 43 -9.37 6.24 -6.68
CA THR A 43 -10.70 5.75 -7.06
C THR A 43 -10.76 4.22 -7.03
N SER A 44 -9.69 3.54 -7.44
CA SER A 44 -9.63 2.07 -7.44
C SER A 44 -9.76 1.49 -6.03
N VAL A 45 -9.20 2.15 -5.00
CA VAL A 45 -9.33 1.71 -3.60
C VAL A 45 -10.79 1.80 -3.14
N PHE A 46 -11.47 2.90 -3.46
CA PHE A 46 -12.88 3.06 -3.12
C PHE A 46 -13.77 2.04 -3.85
N ILE A 47 -13.50 1.79 -5.14
CA ILE A 47 -14.21 0.77 -5.92
C ILE A 47 -13.98 -0.62 -5.32
N ALA A 48 -12.73 -0.98 -5.02
CA ALA A 48 -12.39 -2.27 -4.43
C ALA A 48 -13.08 -2.48 -3.08
N ARG A 49 -13.07 -1.44 -2.22
CA ARG A 49 -13.80 -1.46 -0.94
C ARG A 49 -15.30 -1.65 -1.16
N TRP A 50 -15.89 -0.90 -2.08
CA TRP A 50 -17.33 -0.99 -2.38
C TRP A 50 -17.72 -2.39 -2.88
N PHE A 51 -16.96 -2.96 -3.82
CA PHE A 51 -17.17 -4.33 -4.29
C PHE A 51 -17.05 -5.35 -3.16
N PHE A 52 -16.04 -5.21 -2.31
CA PHE A 52 -15.86 -6.12 -1.18
C PHE A 52 -17.04 -6.11 -0.23
N ILE A 53 -17.50 -4.93 0.22
CA ILE A 53 -18.67 -4.81 1.10
C ILE A 53 -19.91 -5.47 0.44
N ARG A 54 -20.07 -5.28 -0.87
CA ARG A 54 -21.20 -5.81 -1.62
C ARG A 54 -21.14 -7.32 -1.88
N ILE A 55 -19.96 -7.91 -2.03
CA ILE A 55 -19.77 -9.34 -2.25
C ILE A 55 -19.89 -10.10 -0.93
N PHE A 56 -19.22 -9.61 0.10
CA PHE A 56 -19.17 -10.25 1.41
C PHE A 56 -20.34 -9.80 2.29
N LYS A 57 -21.58 -9.77 1.76
CA LYS A 57 -22.84 -9.43 2.44
C LYS A 57 -23.11 -10.27 3.70
N LYS A 58 -22.26 -10.17 4.72
CA LYS A 58 -22.65 -10.48 6.08
C LYS A 58 -23.40 -9.25 6.53
N ASP A 59 -24.68 -9.42 6.81
CA ASP A 59 -25.48 -8.47 7.59
C ASP A 59 -24.64 -8.00 8.78
N LEU A 60 -24.07 -6.79 8.65
CA LEU A 60 -23.27 -6.14 9.68
C LEU A 60 -24.17 -5.59 10.80
N HIS A 61 -25.50 -5.72 10.65
CA HIS A 61 -26.54 -5.32 11.59
C HIS A 61 -27.23 -6.55 12.22
N LEU A 62 -26.56 -7.21 13.15
CA LEU A 62 -27.18 -8.17 14.07
C LEU A 62 -26.91 -7.71 15.51
N ASP A 63 -27.37 -6.50 15.84
CA ASP A 63 -27.97 -6.14 17.13
C ASP A 63 -28.12 -4.62 17.26
N HIS A 64 -29.37 -4.16 17.33
CA HIS A 64 -29.74 -2.77 17.53
C HIS A 64 -29.63 -2.36 19.00
N LYS A 65 -28.41 -2.20 19.54
CA LYS A 65 -28.25 -1.65 20.90
C LYS A 65 -27.27 -0.50 21.11
N GLN A 66 -26.61 0.02 20.07
CA GLN A 66 -25.89 1.29 20.18
C GLN A 66 -25.95 2.04 18.85
N HIS A 67 -26.76 3.09 18.84
CA HIS A 67 -26.87 4.02 17.72
C HIS A 67 -25.75 5.06 17.80
N ASP A 68 -24.73 4.90 16.97
CA ASP A 68 -23.99 6.04 16.41
C ASP A 68 -23.81 5.76 14.92
N HIS A 69 -24.57 6.47 14.09
CA HIS A 69 -24.85 6.14 12.68
C HIS A 69 -23.96 6.91 11.71
N SER A 70 -22.71 7.15 12.08
CA SER A 70 -21.78 7.68 11.12
C SER A 70 -21.04 6.53 10.45
N ASP A 71 -21.44 6.23 9.21
CA ASP A 71 -20.67 5.44 8.23
C ASP A 71 -19.39 6.23 7.87
N HIS A 72 -18.52 6.40 8.86
CA HIS A 72 -17.23 7.02 8.69
C HIS A 72 -16.27 6.02 8.05
N ILE A 73 -15.30 6.55 7.31
CA ILE A 73 -14.21 5.75 6.72
C ILE A 73 -13.46 4.99 7.83
N VAL A 74 -13.41 5.55 9.05
CA VAL A 74 -12.89 4.93 10.27
C VAL A 74 -13.97 5.03 11.34
N ASN A 75 -14.51 3.89 11.82
CA ASN A 75 -15.46 3.86 12.92
C ASN A 75 -14.78 3.33 14.20
N PHE A 76 -14.95 4.05 15.31
CA PHE A 76 -14.31 3.75 16.59
C PHE A 76 -14.79 2.42 17.19
N SER A 77 -16.03 2.01 16.92
CA SER A 77 -16.57 0.72 17.36
C SER A 77 -15.94 -0.47 16.64
N ASP A 78 -15.31 -0.25 15.49
CA ASP A 78 -14.71 -1.32 14.72
C ASP A 78 -13.33 -1.70 15.27
N ILE A 79 -12.61 -0.78 15.91
CA ILE A 79 -11.20 -0.94 16.34
C ILE A 79 -10.98 -2.19 17.21
N ASP A 80 -11.96 -2.61 18.01
CA ASP A 80 -11.86 -3.78 18.90
C ASP A 80 -12.77 -4.96 18.52
N SER A 81 -13.41 -4.93 17.34
CA SER A 81 -14.37 -5.97 16.93
C SER A 81 -13.74 -7.02 15.99
N PRO A 82 -14.19 -8.29 15.99
CA PRO A 82 -13.75 -9.29 15.00
C PRO A 82 -14.01 -8.88 13.53
N LYS A 83 -14.85 -7.87 13.30
CA LYS A 83 -15.16 -7.29 11.98
C LYS A 83 -14.00 -6.44 11.45
N SER A 84 -13.23 -5.76 12.32
CA SER A 84 -12.03 -5.02 11.88
C SER A 84 -10.88 -5.91 11.46
N ALA A 85 -10.82 -7.16 11.92
CA ALA A 85 -9.82 -8.12 11.45
C ALA A 85 -9.91 -8.36 9.93
N TRP A 86 -11.12 -8.37 9.36
CA TRP A 86 -11.32 -8.54 7.91
C TRP A 86 -11.06 -7.26 7.13
N LEU A 87 -11.42 -6.09 7.69
CA LEU A 87 -11.08 -4.80 7.10
C LEU A 87 -9.57 -4.58 7.08
N ALA A 88 -8.87 -4.99 8.15
CA ALA A 88 -7.42 -5.02 8.21
C ALA A 88 -6.85 -5.92 7.11
N ILE A 89 -7.35 -7.16 6.95
CA ILE A 89 -6.92 -8.08 5.87
C ILE A 89 -7.16 -7.49 4.47
N LEU A 90 -8.28 -6.78 4.25
CA LEU A 90 -8.57 -6.14 2.96
C LEU A 90 -7.60 -4.98 2.65
N LEU A 91 -7.42 -4.06 3.60
CA LEU A 91 -6.47 -2.96 3.46
C LEU A 91 -5.07 -3.49 3.18
N LEU A 92 -4.74 -4.60 3.83
CA LEU A 92 -3.52 -5.34 3.62
C LEU A 92 -3.36 -5.90 2.21
N LEU A 93 -4.40 -6.57 1.71
CA LEU A 93 -4.38 -7.14 0.38
C LEU A 93 -4.25 -6.05 -0.70
N SER A 94 -4.78 -4.86 -0.41
CA SER A 94 -4.77 -3.71 -1.33
C SER A 94 -3.36 -3.18 -1.55
N HIS A 95 -2.59 -2.91 -0.49
CA HIS A 95 -1.20 -2.47 -0.66
C HIS A 95 -0.30 -3.61 -1.14
N ARG A 96 -0.52 -4.85 -0.68
CA ARG A 96 0.23 -6.02 -1.16
C ARG A 96 0.07 -6.28 -2.65
N THR A 97 -1.06 -5.90 -3.23
CA THR A 97 -1.24 -6.01 -4.69
C THR A 97 -0.28 -5.09 -5.44
N ILE A 98 -0.06 -3.88 -4.93
CA ILE A 98 0.90 -2.92 -5.49
C ILE A 98 2.32 -3.43 -5.30
N ASP A 99 2.64 -3.90 -4.10
CA ASP A 99 3.92 -4.51 -3.76
C ASP A 99 4.25 -5.68 -4.70
N GLY A 100 3.29 -6.60 -4.91
CA GLY A 100 3.44 -7.71 -5.85
C GLY A 100 3.67 -7.24 -7.28
N PHE A 101 2.93 -6.22 -7.72
CA PHE A 101 3.07 -5.66 -9.06
C PHE A 101 4.46 -5.03 -9.28
N ILE A 102 4.95 -4.27 -8.30
CA ILE A 102 6.28 -3.64 -8.32
C ILE A 102 7.36 -4.72 -8.35
N LEU A 103 7.28 -5.73 -7.49
CA LEU A 103 8.26 -6.80 -7.47
C LEU A 103 8.24 -7.59 -8.80
N GLY A 104 7.06 -7.75 -9.42
CA GLY A 104 6.92 -8.26 -10.78
C GLY A 104 7.67 -7.44 -11.82
N SER A 105 7.58 -6.11 -11.75
CA SER A 105 8.34 -5.20 -12.64
C SER A 105 9.85 -5.38 -12.50
N VAL A 106 10.32 -5.52 -11.27
CA VAL A 106 11.73 -5.73 -10.94
C VAL A 106 12.21 -7.06 -11.52
N ILE A 107 11.43 -8.13 -11.34
CA ILE A 107 11.74 -9.45 -11.93
C ILE A 107 11.78 -9.38 -13.46
N ALA A 108 10.84 -8.68 -14.10
CA ALA A 108 10.85 -8.51 -15.55
C ALA A 108 12.17 -7.90 -16.05
N ARG A 109 12.66 -6.85 -15.39
CA ARG A 109 13.93 -6.18 -15.69
C ARG A 109 15.14 -7.10 -15.46
N VAL A 110 15.18 -7.83 -14.34
CA VAL A 110 16.22 -8.85 -14.09
C VAL A 110 16.24 -9.90 -15.21
N THR A 111 15.08 -10.41 -15.63
CA THR A 111 15.02 -11.41 -16.71
C THR A 111 15.38 -10.86 -18.09
N ALA A 112 15.29 -9.54 -18.28
CA ALA A 112 15.72 -8.86 -19.50
C ALA A 112 17.23 -8.56 -19.50
N GLY A 113 17.95 -8.84 -18.41
CA GLY A 113 19.37 -8.56 -18.26
C GLY A 113 19.68 -7.10 -17.92
N GLU A 114 18.68 -6.32 -17.49
CA GLU A 114 18.88 -4.94 -17.05
C GLU A 114 19.50 -4.90 -15.65
N GLU A 115 20.25 -3.83 -15.37
CA GLU A 115 20.71 -3.56 -14.02
C GLU A 115 19.54 -3.21 -13.11
N VAL A 116 19.51 -3.88 -11.95
CA VAL A 116 18.45 -3.74 -10.95
C VAL A 116 19.06 -3.37 -9.61
N ASN A 117 18.41 -2.45 -8.91
CA ASN A 117 18.82 -2.07 -7.57
C ASN A 117 18.50 -3.20 -6.56
N TRP A 118 19.52 -3.97 -6.18
CA TRP A 118 19.39 -5.05 -5.20
C TRP A 118 19.07 -4.55 -3.79
N TYR A 119 19.41 -3.30 -3.45
CA TYR A 119 18.99 -2.69 -2.19
C TYR A 119 17.46 -2.45 -2.16
N LEU A 120 16.81 -2.25 -3.32
CA LEU A 120 15.34 -2.22 -3.44
C LEU A 120 14.74 -3.52 -3.00
N ILE A 121 15.22 -4.60 -3.57
CA ILE A 121 14.73 -5.94 -3.27
C ILE A 121 14.99 -6.25 -1.79
N GLY A 122 16.18 -5.93 -1.28
CA GLY A 122 16.54 -6.17 0.12
C GLY A 122 15.65 -5.41 1.12
N THR A 123 15.48 -4.09 0.93
CA THR A 123 14.59 -3.27 1.77
C THR A 123 13.13 -3.70 1.64
N PHE A 124 12.73 -4.15 0.46
CA PHE A 124 11.39 -4.63 0.23
C PHE A 124 11.09 -5.94 0.97
N VAL A 125 12.00 -6.92 0.88
CA VAL A 125 11.91 -8.17 1.66
C VAL A 125 11.90 -7.88 3.17
N ALA A 126 12.73 -6.93 3.63
CA ALA A 126 12.74 -6.54 5.03
C ALA A 126 11.39 -5.94 5.49
N HIS A 127 10.75 -5.09 4.68
CA HIS A 127 9.42 -4.56 4.99
C HIS A 127 8.39 -5.70 5.10
N MET A 128 8.38 -6.63 4.15
CA MET A 128 7.45 -7.75 4.12
C MET A 128 7.57 -8.62 5.37
N LEU A 129 8.80 -8.89 5.84
CA LEU A 129 9.04 -9.66 7.06
C LEU A 129 8.47 -8.97 8.31
N ILE A 130 8.72 -7.67 8.46
CA ILE A 130 8.20 -6.88 9.59
C ILE A 130 6.67 -6.85 9.54
N GLU A 131 6.11 -6.65 8.36
CA GLU A 131 4.67 -6.57 8.15
C GLU A 131 3.97 -7.90 8.49
N ILE A 132 4.50 -9.04 8.05
CA ILE A 132 3.98 -10.37 8.40
C ILE A 132 3.91 -10.55 9.92
N LEU A 133 4.93 -10.08 10.66
CA LEU A 133 4.93 -10.13 12.13
C LEU A 133 3.85 -9.22 12.72
N ILE A 134 3.75 -7.98 12.27
CA ILE A 134 2.73 -7.02 12.75
C ILE A 134 1.32 -7.59 12.56
N ILE A 135 1.05 -8.17 11.40
CA ILE A 135 -0.25 -8.75 11.06
C ILE A 135 -0.55 -9.96 11.93
N HIS A 136 0.46 -10.80 12.15
CA HIS A 136 0.31 -11.95 13.02
C HIS A 136 -0.21 -11.53 14.39
N TYR A 137 0.47 -10.55 15.01
CA TYR A 137 0.10 -10.01 16.31
C TYR A 137 -1.26 -9.32 16.29
N ARG A 138 -1.59 -8.55 15.25
CA ARG A 138 -2.90 -7.89 15.11
C ARG A 138 -4.04 -8.88 15.01
N GLN A 139 -3.90 -9.91 14.17
CA GLN A 139 -4.93 -10.93 14.05
C GLN A 139 -5.18 -11.66 15.38
N VAL A 140 -4.12 -11.93 16.15
CA VAL A 140 -4.23 -12.52 17.49
C VAL A 140 -4.90 -11.56 18.48
N GLN A 141 -4.55 -10.27 18.45
CA GLN A 141 -5.21 -9.24 19.28
C GLN A 141 -6.71 -9.13 18.97
N TYR A 142 -7.10 -9.28 17.70
CA TYR A 142 -8.51 -9.33 17.28
C TYR A 142 -9.21 -10.68 17.55
N GLY A 143 -8.60 -11.57 18.32
CA GLY A 143 -9.21 -12.82 18.79
C GLY A 143 -9.04 -14.03 17.85
N GLN A 144 -8.20 -13.95 16.79
CA GLN A 144 -7.86 -15.13 16.01
C GLN A 144 -6.91 -16.04 16.78
N SER A 145 -7.03 -17.36 16.59
CA SER A 145 -6.06 -18.30 17.15
C SER A 145 -4.71 -18.17 16.44
N ILE A 146 -3.62 -18.41 17.17
CA ILE A 146 -2.24 -18.35 16.65
C ILE A 146 -2.11 -19.15 15.35
N LYS A 147 -2.65 -20.38 15.33
CA LYS A 147 -2.62 -21.26 14.15
C LYS A 147 -3.34 -20.65 12.95
N LYS A 148 -4.53 -20.08 13.15
CA LYS A 148 -5.30 -19.42 12.07
C LYS A 148 -4.56 -18.20 11.53
N SER A 149 -3.99 -17.40 12.43
CA SER A 149 -3.21 -16.22 12.05
C SER A 149 -2.00 -16.58 11.18
N VAL A 150 -1.24 -17.63 11.54
CA VAL A 150 -0.13 -18.12 10.71
C VAL A 150 -0.60 -18.58 9.33
N ILE A 151 -1.69 -19.35 9.26
CA ILE A 151 -2.24 -19.83 7.99
C ILE A 151 -2.71 -18.68 7.11
N TYR A 152 -3.42 -17.69 7.67
CA TYR A 152 -3.88 -16.53 6.92
C TYR A 152 -2.72 -15.66 6.42
N ASN A 153 -1.68 -15.46 7.23
CA ASN A 153 -0.46 -14.80 6.77
C ASN A 153 0.23 -15.56 5.64
N LEU A 154 0.30 -16.89 5.73
CA LEU A 154 0.87 -17.71 4.66
C LEU A 154 0.06 -17.58 3.36
N ILE A 155 -1.28 -17.73 3.44
CA ILE A 155 -2.16 -17.63 2.27
C ILE A 155 -2.05 -16.25 1.62
N THR A 156 -2.12 -15.17 2.40
CA THR A 156 -2.00 -13.81 1.88
C THR A 156 -0.64 -13.52 1.28
N THR A 157 0.43 -14.13 1.79
CA THR A 157 1.77 -14.05 1.19
C THR A 157 1.84 -14.86 -0.11
N LEU A 158 1.23 -16.04 -0.17
CA LEU A 158 1.19 -16.86 -1.39
C LEU A 158 0.38 -16.19 -2.51
N ILE A 159 -0.64 -15.40 -2.18
CA ILE A 159 -1.39 -14.58 -3.16
C ILE A 159 -0.48 -13.54 -3.83
N LEU A 160 0.64 -13.16 -3.21
CA LEU A 160 1.61 -12.26 -3.83
C LEU A 160 2.23 -12.88 -5.10
N ILE A 161 2.46 -14.19 -5.11
CA ILE A 161 3.11 -14.89 -6.23
C ILE A 161 2.37 -14.70 -7.57
N PRO A 162 1.05 -15.00 -7.69
CA PRO A 162 0.35 -14.76 -8.94
C PRO A 162 0.32 -13.27 -9.32
N ILE A 163 0.29 -12.35 -8.36
CA ILE A 163 0.34 -10.90 -8.62
C ILE A 163 1.70 -10.50 -9.19
N ILE A 164 2.80 -11.03 -8.64
CA ILE A 164 4.16 -10.85 -9.16
C ILE A 164 4.26 -11.34 -10.60
N VAL A 165 3.71 -12.53 -10.88
CA VAL A 165 3.73 -13.10 -12.24
C VAL A 165 2.96 -12.19 -13.20
N ILE A 166 1.75 -11.77 -12.84
CA ILE A 166 0.96 -10.83 -13.64
C ILE A 166 1.74 -9.53 -13.87
N GLY A 167 2.34 -8.97 -12.81
CA GLY A 167 3.18 -7.78 -12.88
C GLY A 167 4.34 -7.93 -13.85
N ALA A 168 5.07 -9.05 -13.77
CA ALA A 168 6.21 -9.33 -14.64
C ALA A 168 5.82 -9.43 -16.12
N PHE A 169 4.69 -10.06 -16.43
CA PHE A 169 4.19 -10.15 -17.80
C PHE A 169 3.67 -8.81 -18.32
N LEU A 170 2.85 -8.09 -17.54
CA LEU A 170 2.28 -6.81 -17.95
C LEU A 170 3.36 -5.74 -18.15
N ASN A 171 4.41 -5.76 -17.32
CA ASN A 171 5.46 -4.75 -17.40
C ASN A 171 6.19 -4.76 -18.75
N ARG A 172 6.38 -5.93 -19.37
CA ARG A 172 6.96 -6.05 -20.72
C ARG A 172 6.17 -5.25 -21.76
N PHE A 173 4.85 -5.21 -21.65
CA PHE A 173 3.99 -4.41 -22.52
C PHE A 173 4.04 -2.92 -22.15
N PHE A 174 4.14 -2.60 -20.86
CA PHE A 174 4.14 -1.22 -20.38
C PHE A 174 5.40 -0.45 -20.77
N ILE A 175 6.56 -1.12 -20.78
CA ILE A 175 7.84 -0.54 -21.23
C ILE A 175 7.71 0.03 -22.65
N GLN A 176 6.99 -0.65 -23.54
CA GLN A 176 6.86 -0.22 -24.95
C GLN A 176 6.04 1.06 -25.13
N THR A 177 5.19 1.42 -24.16
CA THR A 177 4.23 2.54 -24.30
C THR A 177 4.76 3.84 -23.68
N GLY A 178 5.82 3.79 -22.86
CA GLY A 178 6.51 4.94 -22.28
C GLY A 178 5.76 5.64 -21.12
N TRP A 179 4.46 5.89 -21.26
CA TRP A 179 3.66 6.61 -20.26
C TRP A 179 2.96 5.69 -19.23
N LEU A 180 2.81 4.40 -19.53
CA LEU A 180 2.08 3.46 -18.66
C LEU A 180 2.80 3.20 -17.34
N ILE A 181 4.13 3.00 -17.37
CA ILE A 181 4.93 2.81 -16.16
C ILE A 181 4.80 4.01 -15.21
N PRO A 182 5.06 5.26 -15.65
CA PRO A 182 4.92 6.39 -14.75
C PRO A 182 3.48 6.58 -14.25
N PHE A 183 2.47 6.31 -15.10
CA PHE A 183 1.07 6.34 -14.69
C PHE A 183 0.76 5.35 -13.55
N PHE A 184 1.19 4.10 -13.69
CA PHE A 184 0.97 3.07 -12.66
C PHE A 184 1.82 3.29 -11.40
N ASN A 185 3.02 3.84 -11.53
CA ASN A 185 3.85 4.21 -10.39
C ASN A 185 3.19 5.31 -9.56
N VAL A 186 2.70 6.39 -10.19
CA VAL A 186 1.96 7.44 -9.47
C VAL A 186 0.66 6.91 -8.87
N SER A 187 -0.08 6.06 -9.60
CA SER A 187 -1.27 5.38 -9.09
C SER A 187 -0.96 4.55 -7.83
N GLY A 188 0.08 3.71 -7.87
CA GLY A 188 0.54 2.91 -6.74
C GLY A 188 1.00 3.78 -5.56
N GLY A 189 1.75 4.85 -5.83
CA GLY A 189 2.15 5.83 -4.82
C GLY A 189 0.95 6.50 -4.15
N ALA A 190 -0.08 6.87 -4.91
CA ALA A 190 -1.30 7.49 -4.37
C ALA A 190 -2.08 6.51 -3.49
N ILE A 191 -2.23 5.25 -3.92
CA ILE A 191 -2.88 4.20 -3.13
C ILE A 191 -2.11 3.97 -1.83
N LEU A 192 -0.79 3.79 -1.88
CA LEU A 192 0.02 3.57 -0.69
C LEU A 192 -0.05 4.77 0.27
N SER A 193 -0.04 6.00 -0.24
CA SER A 193 -0.23 7.20 0.60
C SER A 193 -1.55 7.16 1.35
N PHE A 194 -2.63 6.81 0.65
CA PHE A 194 -3.95 6.71 1.24
C PHE A 194 -4.05 5.57 2.26
N VAL A 195 -3.55 4.38 1.91
CA VAL A 195 -3.57 3.21 2.80
C VAL A 195 -2.80 3.49 4.08
N VAL A 196 -1.63 4.13 4.00
CA VAL A 196 -0.84 4.54 5.18
C VAL A 196 -1.66 5.45 6.10
N ILE A 197 -2.41 6.41 5.57
CA ILE A 197 -3.28 7.28 6.38
C ILE A 197 -4.36 6.45 7.07
N ILE A 198 -5.05 5.58 6.33
CA ILE A 198 -6.14 4.76 6.86
C ILE A 198 -5.65 3.76 7.91
N GLU A 199 -4.44 3.23 7.77
CA GLU A 199 -3.84 2.30 8.74
C GLU A 199 -3.29 3.01 9.97
N LEU A 200 -2.66 4.19 9.82
CA LEU A 200 -2.02 4.90 10.93
C LEU A 200 -3.01 5.71 11.78
N VAL A 201 -4.05 6.29 11.20
CA VAL A 201 -5.00 7.15 11.94
C VAL A 201 -5.67 6.40 13.09
N PRO A 202 -6.25 5.19 12.91
CA PRO A 202 -6.81 4.41 14.02
C PRO A 202 -5.79 4.11 15.11
N GLU A 203 -4.54 3.88 14.73
CA GLU A 203 -3.47 3.57 15.69
C GLU A 203 -3.10 4.78 16.55
N PHE A 204 -2.98 5.97 15.96
CA PHE A 204 -2.75 7.19 16.74
C PHE A 204 -3.93 7.51 17.67
N ILE A 205 -5.16 7.23 17.23
CA ILE A 205 -6.35 7.36 18.08
C ILE A 205 -6.27 6.42 19.27
N HIS A 206 -5.90 5.15 19.06
CA HIS A 206 -5.74 4.17 20.13
C HIS A 206 -4.64 4.58 21.12
N LEU A 207 -3.48 5.00 20.60
CA LEU A 207 -2.34 5.45 21.40
C LEU A 207 -2.60 6.75 22.18
N ARG A 208 -3.51 7.61 21.71
CA ARG A 208 -3.88 8.85 22.42
C ARG A 208 -4.46 8.57 23.80
N ASN A 209 -5.15 7.45 23.97
CA ASN A 209 -5.79 7.09 25.24
C ASN A 209 -4.80 6.42 26.23
N ASN A 210 -3.55 6.17 25.81
CA ASN A 210 -2.51 5.59 26.64
C ASN A 210 -1.75 6.67 27.45
N SER A 211 -0.77 6.23 28.26
CA SER A 211 0.03 7.15 29.06
C SER A 211 0.78 8.19 28.20
N SER A 212 0.87 9.43 28.68
CA SER A 212 1.54 10.53 27.95
C SER A 212 2.96 10.16 27.48
N LYS A 213 3.70 9.37 28.28
CA LYS A 213 5.02 8.87 27.92
C LYS A 213 4.99 7.97 26.68
N GLN A 214 4.03 7.03 26.60
CA GLN A 214 3.89 6.14 25.44
C GLN A 214 3.51 6.93 24.19
N TRP A 215 2.61 7.91 24.29
CA TRP A 215 2.25 8.79 23.18
C TRP A 215 3.46 9.48 22.55
N HIS A 216 4.29 10.14 23.37
CA HIS A 216 5.47 10.85 22.88
C HIS A 216 6.53 9.90 22.32
N ILE A 217 6.76 8.74 22.94
CA ILE A 217 7.69 7.74 22.42
C ILE A 217 7.23 7.25 21.04
N SER A 218 5.95 6.95 20.87
CA SER A 218 5.40 6.51 19.58
C SER A 218 5.57 7.58 18.49
N LEU A 219 5.33 8.86 18.81
CA LEU A 219 5.55 9.97 17.87
C LEU A 219 7.03 10.11 17.49
N ILE A 220 7.95 10.00 18.45
CA ILE A 220 9.40 10.05 18.20
C ILE A 220 9.83 8.88 17.31
N LEU A 221 9.37 7.66 17.60
CA LEU A 221 9.69 6.48 16.79
C LEU A 221 9.10 6.60 15.38
N PHE A 222 7.89 7.14 15.24
CA PHE A 222 7.29 7.41 13.94
C PHE A 222 8.12 8.41 13.14
N ALA A 223 8.50 9.55 13.75
CA ALA A 223 9.37 10.55 13.15
C ALA A 223 10.73 9.97 12.74
N ALA A 224 11.35 9.18 13.61
CA ALA A 224 12.60 8.48 13.32
C ALA A 224 12.44 7.51 12.13
N GLY A 225 11.31 6.81 12.04
CA GLY A 225 10.97 5.97 10.89
C GLY A 225 10.88 6.75 9.58
N ILE A 226 10.36 7.99 9.59
CA ILE A 226 10.34 8.87 8.41
C ILE A 226 11.77 9.23 8.00
N VAL A 227 12.57 9.70 8.95
CA VAL A 227 13.97 10.09 8.69
C VAL A 227 14.77 8.91 8.14
N PHE A 228 14.62 7.73 8.76
CA PHE A 228 15.27 6.50 8.30
C PHE A 228 14.82 6.11 6.89
N ALA A 229 13.53 6.21 6.59
CA ALA A 229 13.00 5.98 5.25
C ALA A 229 13.62 6.91 4.20
N LEU A 230 13.79 8.20 4.52
CA LEU A 230 14.44 9.18 3.65
C LEU A 230 15.92 8.86 3.42
N ILE A 231 16.64 8.47 4.47
CA ILE A 231 18.05 8.04 4.35
C ILE A 231 18.14 6.82 3.43
N LEU A 232 17.29 5.81 3.62
CA LEU A 232 17.25 4.64 2.73
C LEU A 232 16.93 4.98 1.28
N LEU A 233 16.08 5.99 1.04
CA LEU A 233 15.78 6.51 -0.30
C LEU A 233 17.00 7.16 -0.95
N THR A 234 17.81 7.90 -0.20
CA THR A 234 19.04 8.50 -0.75
C THR A 234 20.08 7.45 -1.14
N LEU A 235 20.14 6.34 -0.40
CA LEU A 235 20.97 5.19 -0.76
C LEU A 235 20.40 4.38 -1.94
N HIS A 236 19.16 4.67 -2.33
CA HIS A 236 18.45 3.97 -3.40
C HIS A 236 18.61 4.59 -4.78
N GLN A 237 18.91 5.88 -4.82
CA GLN A 237 19.10 6.64 -6.05
C GLN A 237 20.49 6.43 -6.67
N HIS A 238 21.37 5.69 -5.99
CA HIS A 238 22.74 5.35 -6.37
C HIS A 238 22.94 3.83 -6.30
#